data_AF-A0A969E3Y8-F1
#
_entry.id   AF-A0A969E3Y8-F1
#
_cell.length_a   1.000
_cell.length_b   1.000
_cell.length_c   1.000
_cell.angle_alpha   90.00
_cell.angle_beta   90.00
_cell.angle_gamma   90.00
#
_symmetry.space_group_name_H-M   'P 1'
#
loop_
_entity.id
_entity.type
_entity.pdbx_description
1 polymer ?
#
loop_
_entity_poly.entity_id
_entity_poly.type
_entity_poly.pdbx_seq_one_letter_code
_entity_poly.pdbx_strand_id
1 'polypeptide(L)'
;MGEKAGRIGLTMAKQGSGVSLFAVIDNQSSFEKKAKEEDPLALTKDKLKKISKEDFLKLDKKIVSNFLKANGFPEKYKATDIFDKLKEDKISTQTLLDFVDNGDDGFSKTDILQAEIYRSDDDGKTWKRTHEAGTVRDLFFTYGYYFAQIRANPSNPNKLYVLGTRIITSDDGGKLGVISTKRTFIGIITRCGLIQIERGIWSMATTAVSTSLTTTAKRGLNVIHHQLGNFIT
;
A
#
# COMPACT_ATOMS: atom_id res chain seq x y z
N MET A 1 12.61 -6.26 -15.77
CA MET A 1 11.85 -5.24 -15.00
C MET A 1 10.51 -5.04 -15.71
N GLY A 2 9.44 -4.70 -14.97
CA GLY A 2 8.12 -4.49 -15.56
C GLY A 2 8.08 -3.29 -16.51
N GLU A 3 7.20 -3.34 -17.52
CA GLU A 3 7.04 -2.28 -18.54
C GLU A 3 6.63 -0.93 -17.96
N LYS A 4 5.99 -0.91 -16.78
CA LYS A 4 5.53 0.31 -16.09
C LYS A 4 6.25 0.48 -14.75
N ALA A 5 7.57 0.63 -14.80
CA ALA A 5 8.36 0.91 -13.61
C ALA A 5 8.24 2.39 -13.18
N GLY A 6 7.85 2.60 -11.93
CA GLY A 6 7.87 3.87 -11.22
C GLY A 6 9.20 4.10 -10.49
N ARG A 7 9.14 4.72 -9.31
CA ARG A 7 10.34 5.05 -8.52
C ARG A 7 11.12 3.80 -8.12
N ILE A 8 12.45 3.93 -8.14
CA ILE A 8 13.39 2.92 -7.66
C ILE A 8 14.11 3.45 -6.41
N GLY A 9 14.02 2.70 -5.33
CA GLY A 9 14.82 2.92 -4.11
C GLY A 9 16.00 1.96 -4.08
N LEU A 10 17.17 2.43 -3.64
CA LEU A 10 18.39 1.62 -3.55
C LEU A 10 18.94 1.60 -2.11
N THR A 11 19.55 0.49 -1.73
CA THR A 11 20.30 0.37 -0.48
C THR A 11 21.38 -0.72 -0.61
N MET A 12 22.28 -0.79 0.36
CA MET A 12 23.34 -1.79 0.41
C MET A 12 23.50 -2.32 1.84
N ALA A 13 23.97 -3.56 1.94
CA ALA A 13 24.45 -4.16 3.17
C ALA A 13 25.81 -4.80 2.94
N LYS A 14 26.66 -4.78 3.95
CA LYS A 14 27.98 -5.39 3.93
C LYS A 14 28.06 -6.48 4.99
N GLN A 15 28.48 -7.68 4.60
CA GLN A 15 28.74 -8.79 5.53
C GLN A 15 30.14 -9.34 5.24
N GLY A 16 31.07 -9.10 6.17
CA GLY A 16 32.48 -9.40 5.92
C GLY A 16 33.03 -8.58 4.75
N SER A 17 33.64 -9.25 3.76
CA SER A 17 34.08 -8.64 2.49
C SER A 17 32.97 -8.56 1.43
N GLY A 18 31.85 -9.27 1.62
CA GLY A 18 30.74 -9.29 0.65
C GLY A 18 29.86 -8.04 0.73
N VAL A 19 29.43 -7.55 -0.43
CA VAL A 19 28.47 -6.46 -0.58
C VAL A 19 27.21 -7.01 -1.26
N SER A 20 26.06 -6.78 -0.64
CA SER A 20 24.75 -7.05 -1.25
C SER A 20 24.06 -5.72 -1.52
N LEU A 21 23.64 -5.53 -2.77
CA LEU A 21 22.84 -4.39 -3.19
C LEU A 21 21.37 -4.80 -3.27
N PHE A 22 20.49 -3.88 -2.90
CA PHE A 22 19.04 -4.09 -2.97
C PHE A 22 18.38 -2.92 -3.67
N ALA A 23 17.40 -3.24 -4.49
CA ALA A 23 16.52 -2.28 -5.13
C ALA A 23 15.07 -2.60 -4.77
N VAL A 24 14.28 -1.58 -4.47
CA VAL A 24 12.82 -1.69 -4.48
C VAL A 24 12.30 -0.91 -5.68
N ILE A 25 11.43 -1.54 -6.47
CA ILE A 25 10.81 -0.94 -7.64
C ILE A 25 9.31 -0.82 -7.38
N ASP A 26 8.76 0.35 -7.65
CA ASP A 26 7.33 0.54 -7.79
C ASP A 26 6.86 0.03 -9.16
N ASN A 27 6.30 -1.17 -9.21
CA ASN A 27 5.83 -1.80 -10.44
C ASN A 27 4.32 -1.54 -10.64
N GLN A 28 4.02 -0.60 -11.54
CA GLN A 28 2.66 -0.16 -11.87
C GLN A 28 2.02 -0.99 -13.00
N SER A 29 2.65 -2.11 -13.41
CA SER A 29 2.05 -3.04 -14.37
C SER A 29 0.84 -3.75 -13.75
N SER A 30 -0.14 -4.09 -14.59
CA SER A 30 -1.35 -4.80 -14.18
C SER A 30 -1.00 -6.14 -13.55
N PHE A 31 -1.63 -6.44 -12.43
CA PHE A 31 -1.60 -7.76 -11.83
C PHE A 31 -2.71 -8.58 -12.45
N GLU A 32 -2.35 -9.61 -13.23
CA GLU A 32 -3.31 -10.59 -13.72
C GLU A 32 -3.93 -11.32 -12.51
N LYS A 33 -5.09 -10.83 -12.06
CA LYS A 33 -5.92 -11.59 -11.12
C LYS A 33 -6.35 -12.86 -11.86
N LYS A 34 -6.08 -14.04 -11.29
CA LYS A 34 -6.86 -15.23 -11.66
C LYS A 34 -8.32 -14.81 -11.60
N ALA A 35 -9.06 -14.97 -12.71
CA ALA A 35 -10.46 -14.63 -12.78
C ALA A 35 -11.15 -15.25 -11.56
N LYS A 36 -11.56 -14.44 -10.60
CA LYS A 36 -12.59 -14.90 -9.67
C LYS A 36 -13.79 -15.18 -10.56
N GLU A 37 -14.44 -16.32 -10.39
CA GLU A 37 -15.80 -16.48 -10.90
C GLU A 37 -16.61 -15.31 -10.33
N GLU A 38 -16.80 -14.28 -11.14
CA GLU A 38 -17.69 -13.20 -10.81
C GLU A 38 -19.08 -13.79 -10.87
N ASP A 39 -19.83 -13.69 -9.77
CA ASP A 39 -21.24 -14.02 -9.80
C ASP A 39 -21.88 -13.24 -10.97
N PRO A 40 -22.43 -13.93 -11.99
CA PRO A 40 -23.04 -13.29 -13.15
C PRO A 40 -24.13 -12.28 -12.75
N LEU A 41 -24.70 -12.44 -11.55
CA LEU A 41 -25.73 -11.58 -10.99
C LEU A 41 -25.18 -10.38 -10.21
N ALA A 42 -23.89 -10.35 -9.86
CA ALA A 42 -23.30 -9.22 -9.14
C ALA A 42 -23.36 -7.94 -9.98
N LEU A 43 -23.86 -6.86 -9.38
CA LEU A 43 -23.82 -5.52 -9.97
C LEU A 43 -22.40 -4.98 -9.86
N THR A 44 -21.76 -4.66 -10.99
CA THR A 44 -20.43 -4.06 -11.06
C THR A 44 -20.49 -2.65 -11.63
N LYS A 45 -19.41 -1.88 -11.49
CA LYS A 45 -19.28 -0.52 -12.06
C LYS A 45 -19.56 -0.52 -13.58
N ASP A 46 -19.06 -1.51 -14.30
CA ASP A 46 -19.26 -1.64 -15.75
C ASP A 46 -20.68 -2.05 -16.14
N LYS A 47 -21.36 -2.86 -15.31
CA LYS A 47 -22.78 -3.17 -15.49
C LYS A 47 -23.64 -1.94 -15.19
N LEU A 48 -23.33 -1.20 -14.13
CA LEU A 48 -24.05 0.03 -13.75
C LEU A 48 -23.94 1.11 -14.84
N LYS A 49 -22.79 1.20 -15.53
CA LYS A 49 -22.60 2.08 -16.70
C LYS A 49 -23.54 1.79 -17.87
N LYS A 50 -23.98 0.53 -18.02
CA LYS A 50 -24.74 0.05 -19.18
C LYS A 50 -26.21 -0.21 -18.88
N ILE A 51 -26.60 -0.30 -17.61
CA ILE A 51 -27.95 -0.67 -17.20
C ILE A 51 -28.92 0.52 -17.32
N SER A 52 -30.12 0.25 -17.82
CA SER A 52 -31.22 1.22 -17.85
C SER A 52 -31.82 1.41 -16.44
N LYS A 53 -32.59 2.48 -16.25
CA LYS A 53 -33.34 2.68 -15.00
C LYS A 53 -34.31 1.53 -14.76
N GLU A 54 -35.01 1.10 -15.81
CA GLU A 54 -36.04 0.07 -15.78
C GLU A 54 -35.46 -1.29 -15.40
N ASP A 55 -34.27 -1.61 -15.90
CA ASP A 55 -33.59 -2.86 -15.57
C ASP A 55 -32.94 -2.81 -14.19
N PHE A 56 -32.44 -1.64 -13.76
CA PHE A 56 -31.97 -1.45 -12.39
C PHE A 56 -33.10 -1.69 -11.39
N LEU A 57 -34.31 -1.21 -11.67
CA LEU A 57 -35.48 -1.40 -10.82
C LEU A 57 -35.92 -2.88 -10.68
N LYS A 58 -35.46 -3.78 -11.57
CA LYS A 58 -35.72 -5.22 -11.52
C LYS A 58 -34.68 -6.01 -10.71
N LEU A 59 -33.58 -5.37 -10.29
CA LEU A 59 -32.52 -6.05 -9.54
C LEU A 59 -32.97 -6.43 -8.13
N ASP A 60 -32.39 -7.51 -7.60
CA ASP A 60 -32.59 -7.88 -6.21
C ASP A 60 -31.98 -6.82 -5.27
N LYS A 61 -32.75 -6.42 -4.25
CA LYS A 61 -32.30 -5.48 -3.20
C LYS A 61 -31.00 -5.94 -2.52
N LYS A 62 -30.77 -7.25 -2.39
CA LYS A 62 -29.55 -7.83 -1.82
C LYS A 62 -28.34 -7.54 -2.71
N ILE A 63 -28.48 -7.65 -4.03
CA ILE A 63 -27.40 -7.33 -5.00
C ILE A 63 -27.03 -5.85 -4.88
N VAL A 64 -28.04 -4.97 -4.88
CA VAL A 64 -27.82 -3.53 -4.74
C VAL A 64 -27.22 -3.20 -3.37
N SER A 65 -27.69 -3.80 -2.28
CA SER A 65 -27.13 -3.57 -0.95
C SER A 65 -25.67 -4.00 -0.83
N ASN A 66 -25.30 -5.13 -1.45
CA ASN A 66 -23.91 -5.59 -1.47
C ASN A 66 -23.03 -4.63 -2.27
N PHE A 67 -23.52 -4.15 -3.42
CA PHE A 67 -22.83 -3.16 -4.23
C PHE A 67 -22.58 -1.85 -3.47
N LEU A 68 -23.61 -1.30 -2.79
CA LEU A 68 -23.49 -0.08 -2.01
C LEU A 68 -22.42 -0.21 -0.90
N LYS A 69 -22.42 -1.33 -0.17
CA LYS A 69 -21.43 -1.60 0.87
C LYS A 69 -20.02 -1.75 0.31
N ALA A 70 -19.86 -2.49 -0.79
CA ALA A 70 -18.57 -2.73 -1.42
C ALA A 70 -17.91 -1.43 -1.94
N ASN A 71 -18.72 -0.43 -2.29
CA ASN A 71 -18.25 0.86 -2.80
C ASN A 71 -18.32 1.98 -1.75
N GLY A 72 -18.46 1.66 -0.46
CA GLY A 72 -18.33 2.64 0.62
C GLY A 72 -19.47 3.67 0.73
N PHE A 73 -20.67 3.35 0.23
CA PHE A 73 -21.83 4.23 0.42
C PHE A 73 -22.16 4.37 1.92
N PRO A 74 -22.55 5.57 2.39
CA PRO A 74 -22.99 5.77 3.76
C PRO A 74 -24.15 4.84 4.15
N GLU A 75 -24.11 4.26 5.35
CA GLU A 75 -25.10 3.28 5.82
C GLU A 75 -26.55 3.80 5.84
N LYS A 76 -26.72 5.13 5.87
CA LYS A 76 -28.01 5.81 5.77
C LYS A 76 -28.71 5.59 4.42
N TYR A 77 -27.99 5.19 3.38
CA TYR A 77 -28.56 4.90 2.05
C TYR A 77 -28.69 3.39 1.88
N LYS A 78 -29.86 2.84 2.16
CA LYS A 78 -30.17 1.43 1.91
C LYS A 78 -30.64 1.24 0.48
N ALA A 79 -30.58 -0.01 0.01
CA ALA A 79 -31.08 -0.36 -1.31
C ALA A 79 -32.52 0.14 -1.52
N THR A 80 -33.40 -0.03 -0.53
CA THR A 80 -34.79 0.49 -0.54
C THR A 80 -34.86 1.97 -0.88
N ASP A 81 -34.04 2.78 -0.20
CA ASP A 81 -34.04 4.24 -0.38
C ASP A 81 -33.53 4.61 -1.78
N ILE A 82 -32.59 3.84 -2.33
CA ILE A 82 -32.10 4.01 -3.71
C ILE A 82 -33.21 3.69 -4.71
N PHE A 83 -33.93 2.57 -4.55
CA PHE A 83 -35.06 2.23 -5.42
C PHE A 83 -36.15 3.29 -5.38
N ASP A 84 -36.50 3.78 -4.18
CA ASP A 84 -37.57 4.77 -4.03
C ASP A 84 -37.15 6.12 -4.65
N LYS A 85 -35.90 6.57 -4.43
CA LYS A 85 -35.38 7.79 -5.04
C LYS A 85 -35.25 7.70 -6.57
N LEU A 86 -34.92 6.52 -7.11
CA LEU A 86 -34.91 6.28 -8.56
C LEU A 86 -36.33 6.36 -9.14
N LYS A 87 -37.32 5.77 -8.46
CA LYS A 87 -38.73 5.86 -8.90
C LYS A 87 -39.24 7.30 -8.89
N GLU A 88 -38.86 8.08 -7.89
CA GLU A 88 -39.20 9.50 -7.76
C GLU A 88 -38.36 10.44 -8.65
N ASP A 89 -37.47 9.90 -9.49
CA ASP A 89 -36.55 10.66 -10.36
C ASP A 89 -35.65 11.66 -9.60
N LYS A 90 -35.47 11.46 -8.29
CA LYS A 90 -34.59 12.29 -7.44
C LYS A 90 -33.11 11.95 -7.62
N ILE A 91 -32.81 10.73 -8.06
CA ILE A 91 -31.46 10.27 -8.41
C ILE A 91 -31.53 9.43 -9.69
N SER A 92 -30.42 9.37 -10.42
CA SER A 92 -30.27 8.50 -11.59
C SER A 92 -29.24 7.39 -11.35
N THR A 93 -29.19 6.39 -12.22
CA THR A 93 -28.11 5.39 -12.23
C THR A 93 -26.74 6.06 -12.44
N GLN A 94 -26.69 7.16 -13.20
CA GLN A 94 -25.51 8.00 -13.35
C GLN A 94 -25.08 8.62 -12.01
N THR A 95 -25.99 9.09 -11.16
CA THR A 95 -25.64 9.61 -9.83
C THR A 95 -24.94 8.56 -8.96
N LEU A 96 -25.37 7.29 -9.03
CA LEU A 96 -24.70 6.20 -8.33
C LEU A 96 -23.32 5.94 -8.91
N LEU A 97 -23.18 6.00 -10.23
CA LEU A 97 -21.91 5.86 -10.91
C LEU A 97 -20.96 6.99 -10.53
N ASP A 98 -21.42 8.24 -10.53
CA ASP A 98 -20.65 9.42 -10.15
C ASP A 98 -20.15 9.31 -8.71
N PHE A 99 -20.93 8.75 -7.78
CA PHE A 99 -20.45 8.51 -6.42
C PHE A 99 -19.30 7.49 -6.40
N VAL A 100 -19.43 6.40 -7.16
CA VAL A 100 -18.42 5.35 -7.26
C VAL A 100 -17.17 5.83 -8.01
N ASP A 101 -17.32 6.71 -8.99
CA ASP A 101 -16.24 7.34 -9.75
C ASP A 101 -15.56 8.45 -8.95
N ASN A 102 -16.30 9.32 -8.25
CA ASN A 102 -15.73 10.41 -7.44
C ASN A 102 -15.02 9.90 -6.18
N GLY A 103 -15.33 8.69 -5.71
CA GLY A 103 -14.56 7.99 -4.67
C GLY A 103 -13.31 7.27 -5.21
N ASP A 104 -13.22 7.09 -6.52
CA ASP A 104 -12.09 6.48 -7.23
C ASP A 104 -11.32 7.59 -7.94
N ASP A 105 -10.56 8.35 -7.17
CA ASP A 105 -9.66 9.41 -7.64
C ASP A 105 -8.52 8.89 -8.55
N GLY A 106 -8.54 7.60 -8.91
CA GLY A 106 -7.52 6.92 -9.70
C GLY A 106 -6.30 6.53 -8.88
N PHE A 107 -6.26 6.87 -7.58
CA PHE A 107 -5.11 6.64 -6.71
C PHE A 107 -5.23 5.38 -5.83
N SER A 108 -6.39 4.71 -5.86
CA SER A 108 -6.66 3.50 -5.09
C SER A 108 -6.51 2.20 -5.90
N LYS A 109 -5.78 2.23 -7.03
CA LYS A 109 -5.59 1.03 -7.86
C LYS A 109 -4.91 -0.08 -7.07
N THR A 110 -5.65 -1.16 -6.84
CA THR A 110 -5.17 -2.37 -6.16
C THR A 110 -4.84 -3.50 -7.12
N ASP A 111 -5.12 -3.35 -8.41
CA ASP A 111 -4.97 -4.31 -9.48
C ASP A 111 -3.62 -4.23 -10.20
N ILE A 112 -2.61 -3.64 -9.55
CA ILE A 112 -1.23 -3.54 -10.04
C ILE A 112 -0.29 -4.41 -9.19
N LEU A 113 0.92 -4.66 -9.70
CA LEU A 113 1.95 -5.48 -9.02
C LEU A 113 2.49 -4.83 -7.73
N GLN A 114 2.58 -3.50 -7.71
CA GLN A 114 3.15 -2.69 -6.62
C GLN A 114 4.63 -2.98 -6.36
N ALA A 115 5.05 -3.23 -5.12
CA ALA A 115 6.45 -3.27 -4.76
C ALA A 115 7.13 -4.57 -5.21
N GLU A 116 8.28 -4.46 -5.87
CA GLU A 116 9.16 -5.59 -6.15
C GLU A 116 10.56 -5.32 -5.59
N ILE A 117 11.14 -6.32 -4.94
CA ILE A 117 12.48 -6.21 -4.36
C ILE A 117 13.44 -7.07 -5.17
N TYR A 118 14.52 -6.44 -5.62
CA TYR A 118 15.60 -7.08 -6.34
C TYR A 118 16.88 -7.04 -5.50
N ARG A 119 17.69 -8.08 -5.63
CA ARG A 119 18.98 -8.22 -4.97
C ARG A 119 20.06 -8.47 -6.01
N SER A 120 21.22 -7.88 -5.79
CA SER A 120 22.47 -8.19 -6.48
C SER A 120 23.53 -8.54 -5.44
N ASP A 121 24.29 -9.59 -5.71
CA ASP A 121 25.44 -10.03 -4.89
C ASP A 121 26.75 -9.98 -5.70
N ASP A 122 26.75 -9.28 -6.84
CA ASP A 122 27.84 -9.20 -7.80
C ASP A 122 28.10 -7.73 -8.23
N ASP A 123 28.06 -6.82 -7.25
CA ASP A 123 28.29 -5.38 -7.42
C ASP A 123 27.35 -4.70 -8.43
N GLY A 124 26.12 -5.22 -8.56
CA GLY A 124 25.09 -4.67 -9.43
C GLY A 124 25.14 -5.16 -10.87
N LYS A 125 26.01 -6.13 -11.20
CA LYS A 125 26.11 -6.71 -12.56
C LYS A 125 24.85 -7.50 -12.92
N THR A 126 24.32 -8.28 -11.99
CA THR A 126 23.07 -9.01 -12.16
C THR A 126 22.11 -8.75 -11.00
N TRP A 127 20.83 -8.65 -11.34
CA TRP A 127 19.76 -8.39 -10.39
C TRP A 127 18.71 -9.49 -10.46
N LYS A 128 18.36 -10.06 -9.32
CA LYS A 128 17.35 -11.12 -9.20
C LYS A 128 16.21 -10.64 -8.33
N ARG A 129 14.96 -10.82 -8.79
CA ARG A 129 13.78 -10.60 -7.95
C ARG A 129 13.82 -11.59 -6.79
N THR A 130 13.55 -11.11 -5.60
CA THR A 130 13.72 -11.90 -4.36
C THR A 130 12.51 -12.77 -4.03
N HIS A 131 11.34 -12.47 -4.62
CA HIS A 131 10.06 -13.13 -4.36
C HIS A 131 9.21 -13.24 -5.65
N GLU A 132 8.05 -13.89 -5.56
CA GLU A 132 7.11 -14.00 -6.68
C GLU A 132 6.39 -12.69 -6.99
N ALA A 133 6.07 -12.46 -8.26
CA ALA A 133 5.40 -11.23 -8.72
C ALA A 133 4.11 -10.98 -7.92
N GLY A 134 3.93 -9.76 -7.41
CA GLY A 134 2.72 -9.37 -6.68
C GLY A 134 2.61 -9.95 -5.26
N THR A 135 3.71 -10.46 -4.69
CA THR A 135 3.78 -10.86 -3.26
C THR A 135 3.68 -9.65 -2.33
N VAL A 136 4.38 -8.55 -2.63
CA VAL A 136 4.42 -7.36 -1.76
C VAL A 136 3.33 -6.36 -2.17
N ARG A 137 2.12 -6.59 -1.66
CA ARG A 137 0.93 -5.76 -1.92
C ARG A 137 0.64 -4.76 -0.80
N ASP A 138 -0.36 -3.91 -1.05
CA ASP A 138 -0.90 -2.89 -0.13
C ASP A 138 0.21 -2.05 0.52
N LEU A 139 1.22 -1.69 -0.27
CA LEU A 139 2.37 -0.93 0.19
C LEU A 139 2.45 0.40 -0.54
N PHE A 140 2.48 0.37 -1.86
CA PHE A 140 2.63 1.56 -2.69
C PHE A 140 1.32 2.05 -3.27
N PHE A 141 0.39 1.15 -3.62
CA PHE A 141 -0.73 1.49 -4.51
C PHE A 141 -0.20 2.28 -5.73
N THR A 142 -0.80 3.41 -6.10
CA THR A 142 -0.25 4.31 -7.13
C THR A 142 0.70 5.38 -6.57
N TYR A 143 1.05 5.31 -5.27
CA TYR A 143 1.85 6.32 -4.57
C TYR A 143 3.33 5.92 -4.37
N GLY A 144 3.83 4.91 -5.07
CA GLY A 144 5.24 4.50 -4.94
C GLY A 144 6.23 5.63 -5.25
N TYR A 145 5.86 6.60 -6.09
CA TYR A 145 6.64 7.83 -6.31
C TYR A 145 6.98 8.59 -5.01
N TYR A 146 6.10 8.61 -4.01
CA TYR A 146 6.36 9.26 -2.73
C TYR A 146 7.23 8.40 -1.80
N PHE A 147 6.97 7.10 -1.77
CA PHE A 147 7.39 6.26 -0.65
C PHE A 147 8.44 5.21 -0.98
N ALA A 148 8.59 4.77 -2.24
CA ALA A 148 9.37 3.60 -2.65
C ALA A 148 10.84 3.68 -2.23
N GLN A 149 11.08 3.36 -0.96
CA GLN A 149 12.36 3.42 -0.29
C GLN A 149 12.60 2.09 0.39
N ILE A 150 13.86 1.70 0.40
CA ILE A 150 14.34 0.49 1.05
C ILE A 150 15.56 0.86 1.90
N ARG A 151 15.69 0.19 3.04
CA ARG A 151 16.85 0.27 3.93
C ARG A 151 17.26 -1.14 4.33
N ALA A 152 18.53 -1.46 4.14
CA ALA A 152 19.10 -2.69 4.66
C ALA A 152 19.79 -2.42 6.00
N ASN A 153 19.84 -3.41 6.88
CA ASN A 153 20.78 -3.37 7.99
C ASN A 153 22.21 -3.40 7.41
N PRO A 154 23.06 -2.41 7.73
CA PRO A 154 24.40 -2.31 7.14
C PRO A 154 25.30 -3.53 7.35
N SER A 155 25.02 -4.34 8.39
CA SER A 155 25.81 -5.52 8.79
C SER A 155 25.11 -6.86 8.56
N ASN A 156 23.81 -6.84 8.24
CA ASN A 156 23.00 -8.04 8.06
C ASN A 156 22.14 -7.90 6.80
N PRO A 157 22.58 -8.43 5.65
CA PRO A 157 21.84 -8.32 4.38
C PRO A 157 20.48 -9.02 4.40
N ASN A 158 20.20 -9.86 5.39
CA ASN A 158 18.89 -10.49 5.52
C ASN A 158 17.84 -9.55 6.13
N LYS A 159 18.26 -8.50 6.86
CA LYS A 159 17.34 -7.56 7.51
C LYS A 159 17.06 -6.36 6.62
N LEU A 160 15.86 -6.26 6.07
CA LEU A 160 15.41 -5.15 5.22
C LEU A 160 14.18 -4.46 5.79
N TYR A 161 14.04 -3.18 5.49
CA TYR A 161 12.88 -2.34 5.76
C TYR A 161 12.44 -1.70 4.45
N VAL A 162 11.21 -1.94 4.03
CA VAL A 162 10.61 -1.35 2.83
C VAL A 162 9.51 -0.42 3.26
N LEU A 163 9.56 0.81 2.77
CA LEU A 163 8.74 1.91 3.24
C LEU A 163 7.72 2.26 2.17
N GLY A 164 6.45 2.25 2.57
CA GLY A 164 5.30 2.64 1.77
C GLY A 164 4.29 3.39 2.64
N THR A 165 3.01 3.22 2.32
CA THR A 165 1.88 3.58 3.22
C THR A 165 1.96 2.86 4.57
N ARG A 166 2.65 1.71 4.61
CA ARG A 166 3.06 0.96 5.81
C ARG A 166 4.54 0.62 5.71
N ILE A 167 5.11 0.09 6.79
CA ILE A 167 6.48 -0.46 6.78
C ILE A 167 6.38 -1.98 6.74
N ILE A 168 7.08 -2.59 5.78
CA ILE A 168 7.28 -4.03 5.70
C ILE A 168 8.72 -4.34 6.09
N THR A 169 8.92 -5.34 6.93
CA THR A 169 10.26 -5.83 7.29
C THR A 169 10.48 -7.24 6.78
N SER A 170 11.69 -7.50 6.26
CA SER A 170 12.18 -8.84 5.93
C SER A 170 13.33 -9.20 6.86
N ASP A 171 13.39 -10.48 7.25
CA ASP A 171 14.51 -11.10 7.97
C ASP A 171 15.19 -12.19 7.09
N ASP A 172 14.88 -12.23 5.79
CA ASP A 172 15.29 -13.25 4.82
C ASP A 172 15.84 -12.65 3.50
N GLY A 173 16.25 -11.38 3.52
CA GLY A 173 16.87 -10.71 2.37
C GLY A 173 15.90 -10.40 1.24
N GLY A 174 14.62 -10.19 1.57
CA GLY A 174 13.56 -9.81 0.63
C GLY A 174 12.74 -10.98 0.09
N LYS A 175 13.07 -12.23 0.47
CA LYS A 175 12.36 -13.44 0.03
C LYS A 175 10.91 -13.50 0.53
N LEU A 176 10.63 -12.81 1.64
CA LEU A 176 9.32 -12.48 2.19
C LEU A 176 8.32 -13.65 2.17
N GLY A 177 8.68 -14.73 2.90
CA GLY A 177 7.75 -15.81 3.26
C GLY A 177 6.76 -15.47 4.39
N VAL A 178 7.03 -14.43 5.19
CA VAL A 178 6.13 -13.87 6.21
C VAL A 178 6.27 -12.35 6.24
N ILE A 179 5.19 -11.62 5.94
CA ILE A 179 5.16 -10.16 6.02
C ILE A 179 4.83 -9.77 7.47
N SER A 180 5.84 -9.38 8.27
CA SER A 180 5.55 -8.70 9.53
C SER A 180 5.20 -7.24 9.23
N THR A 181 3.91 -6.93 9.35
CA THR A 181 3.43 -5.55 9.24
C THR A 181 3.29 -4.98 10.65
N LYS A 182 4.02 -3.91 10.93
CA LYS A 182 3.63 -3.02 12.03
C LYS A 182 2.76 -1.93 11.42
N ARG A 183 1.48 -1.88 11.81
CA ARG A 183 0.60 -0.74 11.51
C ARG A 183 1.10 0.45 12.33
N THR A 184 2.08 1.17 11.80
CA THR A 184 2.38 2.52 12.24
C THR A 184 1.65 3.44 11.28
N PHE A 185 0.62 4.14 11.73
CA PHE A 185 -0.02 5.20 10.95
C PHE A 185 1.01 6.31 10.75
N ILE A 186 1.57 6.43 9.55
CA ILE A 186 2.44 7.55 9.19
C ILE A 186 1.51 8.65 8.67
N GLY A 187 1.20 9.63 9.52
CA GLY A 187 0.53 10.85 9.11
C GLY A 187 1.38 11.61 8.10
N ILE A 188 0.80 11.93 6.94
CA ILE A 188 1.46 12.60 5.83
C ILE A 188 1.77 14.05 6.21
N ILE A 189 3.06 14.40 6.40
CA ILE A 189 3.57 15.75 6.14
C ILE A 189 4.93 15.67 5.45
N THR A 190 4.98 16.25 4.27
CA THR A 190 6.11 16.37 3.36
C THR A 190 7.16 17.33 3.94
N ARG A 191 8.24 16.81 4.53
CA ARG A 191 9.61 17.38 4.48
C ARG A 191 10.61 16.42 5.14
N CYS A 192 11.59 15.99 4.35
CA CYS A 192 12.82 15.27 4.73
C CYS A 192 12.68 14.13 5.75
N GLY A 193 12.29 12.94 5.27
CA GLY A 193 12.37 11.71 6.07
C GLY A 193 13.80 11.16 6.15
N LEU A 194 14.52 11.49 7.22
CA LEU A 194 15.76 10.81 7.60
C LEU A 194 15.40 9.64 8.53
N ILE A 195 15.63 8.40 8.09
CA ILE A 195 15.70 7.23 8.97
C ILE A 195 17.16 6.86 9.09
N GLN A 196 17.71 7.03 10.30
CA GLN A 196 19.09 6.72 10.63
C GLN A 196 19.10 5.40 11.42
N ILE A 197 19.84 4.41 10.90
CA ILE A 197 20.13 3.17 11.64
C ILE A 197 21.47 3.41 12.33
N GLU A 198 21.46 3.67 13.64
CA GLU A 198 22.67 3.99 14.41
C GLU A 198 23.53 2.75 14.64
N ARG A 199 24.84 2.91 14.46
CA ARG A 199 25.85 1.82 14.47
C ARG A 199 26.15 1.22 15.85
N GLY A 200 25.41 1.56 16.90
CA GLY A 200 25.75 1.22 18.29
C GLY A 200 24.75 0.36 19.05
N ILE A 201 23.47 0.31 18.66
CA ILE A 201 22.42 -0.37 19.44
C ILE A 201 21.53 -1.18 18.49
N TRP A 202 21.81 -2.48 18.38
CA TRP A 202 21.34 -3.43 17.35
C TRP A 202 19.85 -3.79 17.36
N SER A 203 18.99 -2.97 17.95
CA SER A 203 17.53 -3.20 17.96
C SER A 203 16.67 -2.00 17.62
N MET A 204 17.26 -0.82 17.36
CA MET A 204 16.51 0.43 17.19
C MET A 204 16.45 0.88 15.73
N ALA A 205 15.24 1.00 15.20
CA ALA A 205 14.95 1.82 14.02
C ALA A 205 14.24 3.09 14.51
N THR A 206 14.80 4.25 14.16
CA THR A 206 14.25 5.56 14.51
C THR A 206 13.62 6.18 13.28
N THR A 207 12.34 6.51 13.35
CA THR A 207 11.60 7.25 12.32
C THR A 207 11.23 8.62 12.86
N ALA A 208 11.61 9.67 12.14
CA ALA A 208 11.18 11.03 12.43
C ALA A 208 9.88 11.33 11.66
N VAL A 209 8.81 11.65 12.39
CA VAL A 209 7.58 12.24 11.86
C VAL A 209 7.50 13.66 12.42
N SER A 210 6.96 14.64 11.68
CA SER A 210 7.05 16.07 12.01
C SER A 210 6.44 16.51 13.35
N THR A 211 5.90 15.58 14.15
CA THR A 211 5.38 15.82 15.50
C THR A 211 5.94 14.87 16.56
N SER A 212 6.77 13.87 16.22
CA SER A 212 7.46 13.00 17.19
C SER A 212 8.57 12.13 16.55
N LEU A 213 9.66 11.93 17.28
CA LEU A 213 10.59 10.83 17.03
C LEU A 213 10.04 9.56 17.68
N THR A 214 9.88 8.49 16.91
CA THR A 214 9.56 7.16 17.47
C THR A 214 10.74 6.22 17.25
N THR A 215 11.28 5.70 18.35
CA THR A 215 12.31 4.67 18.35
C THR A 215 11.68 3.34 18.75
N THR A 216 11.73 2.34 17.87
CA THR A 216 11.25 0.99 18.19
C THR A 216 12.44 0.12 18.55
N ALA A 217 12.58 -0.23 19.84
CA ALA A 217 13.55 -1.22 20.33
C ALA A 217 12.84 -2.55 20.67
N LYS A 218 13.43 -3.70 20.32
CA LYS A 218 13.01 -5.01 20.84
C LYS A 218 13.77 -5.31 22.13
N ARG A 219 13.26 -4.84 23.27
CA ARG A 219 13.38 -5.41 24.63
C ARG A 219 12.32 -4.69 25.50
N GLY A 220 11.78 -5.40 26.49
CA GLY A 220 10.51 -5.11 27.17
C GLY A 220 10.21 -3.65 27.51
N LEU A 221 8.91 -3.34 27.52
CA LEU A 221 8.25 -2.10 27.95
C LEU A 221 9.18 -1.16 28.76
N ASN A 222 9.50 0.00 28.18
CA ASN A 222 9.56 1.28 28.87
C ASN A 222 9.61 2.40 27.83
N VAL A 223 8.52 3.16 27.76
CA VAL A 223 8.41 4.38 26.95
C VAL A 223 9.16 5.46 27.72
N ILE A 224 10.36 5.83 27.27
CA ILE A 224 11.05 7.01 27.78
C ILE A 224 10.64 8.19 26.89
N HIS A 225 9.80 9.08 27.43
CA HIS A 225 9.55 10.39 26.84
C HIS A 225 10.74 11.31 27.16
N HIS A 226 11.57 11.63 26.17
CA HIS A 226 12.43 12.81 26.24
C HIS A 226 11.75 13.95 25.49
N GLN A 227 11.18 14.88 26.26
CA GLN A 227 10.77 16.21 25.80
C GLN A 227 12.06 17.03 25.56
N LEU A 228 12.36 17.40 24.32
CA LEU A 228 13.40 18.38 24.02
C LEU A 228 12.79 19.77 24.23
N GLY A 229 13.11 20.38 25.38
CA GLY A 229 12.83 21.78 25.68
C GLY A 229 13.80 22.72 24.97
N ASN A 230 13.23 23.78 24.40
CA ASN A 230 13.79 25.03 23.89
C ASN A 230 15.25 25.37 24.22
N PHE A 231 16.01 25.77 23.19
CA PHE A 231 16.94 26.90 23.31
C PHE A 231 16.95 27.71 22.01
N ILE A 232 16.32 28.89 22.07
CA ILE A 232 16.61 30.05 21.22
C ILE A 232 17.51 30.95 22.08
N THR A 233 18.74 31.16 21.63
CA THR A 233 19.45 32.44 21.39
C THR A 233 20.86 32.10 20.93
#